data_AF-A0A8J3KMP8-F1
#
_entry.id   AF-A0A8J3KMP8-F1
#
_cell.length_a   1.000
_cell.length_b   1.000
_cell.length_c   1.000
_cell.angle_alpha   90.00
_cell.angle_beta   90.00
_cell.angle_gamma   90.00
#
_symmetry.space_group_name_H-M   'P 1'
#
loop_
_entity.id
_entity.type
_entity.pdbx_description
1 polymer ?
#
loop_
_entity_poly.entity_id
_entity_poly.type
_entity_poly.pdbx_seq_one_letter_code
_entity_poly.pdbx_strand_id
1 'polypeptide(L)'
;MPVQSILLRFSYFEHDWIEEDIDGPEAAEAILLRVASEGDWFEVDAAAPDEFATLDALAERAEQVVAGEWRMPVAAVRMPLDRLRSIIADGGWTFAGGGFAEFVGNNQDTSMLVRLVRDVPDQRSSS
;
A
#
# COMPACT_ATOMS: atom_id res chain seq x y z
N MET A 1 8.42 -8.82 25.53
CA MET A 1 7.14 -8.10 25.34
C MET A 1 6.41 -8.77 24.19
N PRO A 2 5.09 -8.98 24.26
CA PRO A 2 4.34 -9.49 23.12
C PRO A 2 4.40 -8.45 21.99
N VAL A 3 4.81 -8.90 20.81
CA VAL A 3 4.83 -8.08 19.59
C VAL A 3 3.54 -8.33 18.83
N GLN A 4 2.76 -7.28 18.61
CA GLN A 4 1.63 -7.33 17.69
C GLN A 4 2.16 -7.10 16.26
N SER A 5 1.63 -7.84 15.30
CA SER A 5 1.92 -7.68 13.88
C SER A 5 0.61 -7.60 13.10
N ILE A 6 0.56 -6.72 12.10
CA ILE A 6 -0.54 -6.65 11.12
C ILE A 6 0.03 -6.61 9.70
N LEU A 7 -0.74 -7.08 8.74
CA LEU A 7 -0.44 -6.98 7.31
C LEU A 7 -1.51 -6.10 6.67
N LEU A 8 -1.07 -5.06 5.97
CA LEU A 8 -1.95 -4.13 5.29
C LEU A 8 -1.69 -4.16 3.79
N ARG A 9 -2.74 -4.12 2.98
CA ARG A 9 -2.66 -4.03 1.53
C ARG A 9 -3.38 -2.79 1.02
N PHE A 10 -2.75 -2.11 0.08
CA PHE A 10 -3.37 -1.09 -0.77
C PHE A 10 -3.35 -1.59 -2.22
N SER A 11 -4.49 -1.50 -2.92
CA SER A 11 -4.62 -1.93 -4.32
C SER A 11 -4.93 -0.72 -5.20
N TYR A 12 -4.19 -0.57 -6.31
CA TYR A 12 -4.44 0.45 -7.33
C TYR A 12 -5.60 0.09 -8.25
N PHE A 13 -5.83 -1.21 -8.41
CA PHE A 13 -6.87 -1.76 -9.26
C PHE A 13 -7.39 -3.00 -8.54
N GLU A 14 -8.69 -2.99 -8.26
CA GLU A 14 -9.45 -4.17 -7.86
C GLU A 14 -10.56 -4.27 -8.91
N HIS A 15 -10.86 -5.47 -9.40
CA HIS A 15 -11.76 -5.73 -10.54
C HIS A 15 -13.12 -4.99 -10.51
N ASP A 16 -13.54 -4.51 -9.35
CA ASP A 16 -14.84 -3.85 -9.13
C ASP A 16 -14.83 -2.33 -9.42
N TRP A 17 -13.67 -1.69 -9.65
CA TRP A 17 -13.57 -0.22 -9.79
C TRP A 17 -13.49 0.27 -11.24
N ILE A 18 -13.08 -0.59 -12.18
CA ILE A 18 -12.97 -0.25 -13.60
C ILE A 18 -14.11 -0.97 -14.35
N GLU A 19 -15.34 -0.50 -14.17
CA GLU A 19 -16.43 -0.79 -15.12
C GLU A 19 -16.39 0.17 -16.33
N GLU A 20 -15.63 1.26 -16.25
CA GLU A 20 -15.52 2.29 -17.28
C GLU A 20 -14.43 1.96 -18.30
N ASP A 21 -14.79 1.93 -19.58
CA ASP A 21 -13.84 1.86 -20.70
C ASP A 21 -12.82 3.00 -20.56
N ILE A 22 -11.54 2.65 -20.38
CA ILE A 22 -10.45 3.63 -20.28
C ILE A 22 -10.18 4.15 -21.70
N ASP A 23 -10.92 5.18 -22.11
CA ASP A 23 -10.83 5.83 -23.42
C ASP A 23 -9.60 6.77 -23.54
N GLY A 24 -8.42 6.26 -23.18
CA GLY A 24 -7.14 6.95 -23.36
C GLY A 24 -6.39 7.31 -22.07
N PRO A 25 -5.17 7.87 -22.21
CA PRO A 25 -4.24 8.07 -21.10
C PRO A 25 -4.72 9.09 -20.07
N GLU A 26 -5.47 10.11 -20.47
CA GLU A 26 -6.04 11.10 -19.54
C GLU A 26 -7.15 10.51 -18.66
N ALA A 27 -7.96 9.60 -19.21
CA ALA A 27 -8.95 8.86 -18.43
C ALA A 27 -8.27 7.91 -17.44
N ALA A 28 -7.20 7.23 -17.86
CA ALA A 28 -6.38 6.38 -17.00
C ALA A 28 -5.76 7.15 -15.83
N GLU A 29 -5.23 8.35 -16.09
CA GLU A 29 -4.66 9.22 -15.06
C GLU A 29 -5.72 9.63 -14.03
N ALA A 30 -6.88 10.10 -14.49
CA ALA A 30 -7.95 10.55 -13.61
C ALA A 30 -8.47 9.40 -12.71
N ILE A 31 -8.64 8.20 -13.29
CA ILE A 31 -9.05 7.00 -12.55
C ILE A 31 -7.99 6.63 -11.51
N LEU A 32 -6.71 6.57 -11.89
CA LEU A 32 -5.65 6.18 -10.96
C LEU A 32 -5.52 7.17 -9.80
N LEU A 33 -5.59 8.48 -10.08
CA LEU A 33 -5.59 9.51 -9.06
C LEU A 33 -6.81 9.39 -8.14
N ARG A 34 -7.98 9.09 -8.71
CA ARG A 34 -9.20 8.85 -7.93
C ARG A 34 -9.00 7.64 -7.00
N VAL A 35 -8.53 6.51 -7.50
CA VAL A 35 -8.27 5.32 -6.68
C VAL A 35 -7.23 5.60 -5.61
N ALA A 36 -6.11 6.27 -5.93
CA ALA A 36 -5.13 6.67 -4.94
C ALA A 36 -5.72 7.58 -3.85
N SER A 37 -6.65 8.46 -4.24
CA SER A 37 -7.30 9.41 -3.33
C SER A 37 -8.43 8.81 -2.50
N GLU A 38 -9.16 7.82 -3.01
CA GLU A 38 -10.34 7.22 -2.34
C GLU A 38 -10.01 5.89 -1.67
N GLY A 39 -9.01 5.16 -2.19
CA GLY A 39 -8.60 3.85 -1.70
C GLY A 39 -7.96 3.90 -0.33
N ASP A 40 -8.05 2.78 0.39
CA ASP A 40 -7.57 2.63 1.76
C ASP A 40 -6.68 1.40 1.93
N TRP A 41 -6.03 1.32 3.09
CA TRP A 41 -5.23 0.18 3.51
C TRP A 41 -6.09 -0.82 4.27
N PHE A 42 -6.21 -2.04 3.76
CA PHE A 42 -7.02 -3.09 4.36
C PHE A 42 -6.15 -4.15 5.02
N GLU A 43 -6.56 -4.62 6.21
CA GLU A 43 -5.92 -5.77 6.85
C GLU A 43 -6.20 -7.05 6.05
N VAL A 44 -5.16 -7.84 5.83
CA VAL A 44 -5.24 -9.07 5.02
C VAL A 44 -4.56 -10.25 5.73
N ASP A 45 -5.07 -11.45 5.48
CA ASP A 45 -4.38 -12.70 5.82
C ASP A 45 -3.54 -13.15 4.62
N ALA A 46 -2.30 -12.70 4.58
CA ALA A 46 -1.36 -12.98 3.49
C ALA A 46 0.00 -13.43 4.04
N ALA A 47 0.87 -13.92 3.16
CA ALA A 47 2.26 -14.12 3.53
C ALA A 47 2.92 -12.77 3.84
N ALA A 48 3.75 -12.72 4.89
CA ALA A 48 4.48 -11.51 5.24
C ALA A 48 5.45 -11.13 4.10
N PRO A 49 5.41 -9.88 3.62
CA PRO A 49 6.34 -9.45 2.58
C PRO A 49 7.76 -9.27 3.15
N ASP A 50 8.77 -9.60 2.36
CA ASP A 50 10.19 -9.50 2.71
C ASP A 50 11.05 -8.85 1.61
N GLU A 51 10.43 -8.26 0.59
CA GLU A 51 11.10 -7.65 -0.55
C GLU A 51 11.80 -6.33 -0.18
N PHE A 52 11.12 -5.47 0.58
CA PHE A 52 11.63 -4.16 0.99
C PHE A 52 11.73 -4.04 2.51
N ALA A 53 12.92 -3.67 2.99
CA ALA A 53 13.19 -3.51 4.43
C ALA A 53 12.80 -2.14 4.98
N THR A 54 12.57 -1.13 4.12
CA THR A 54 12.18 0.22 4.53
C THR A 54 11.00 0.72 3.71
N LEU A 55 10.22 1.62 4.32
CA LEU A 55 9.10 2.28 3.63
C LEU A 55 9.58 3.12 2.44
N ASP A 56 10.75 3.75 2.55
CA ASP A 56 11.32 4.56 1.47
C ASP A 56 11.71 3.70 0.26
N ALA A 57 12.27 2.51 0.46
CA ALA A 57 12.60 1.60 -0.64
C ALA A 57 11.33 1.10 -1.37
N LEU A 58 10.27 0.81 -0.61
CA LEU A 58 8.96 0.49 -1.19
C LEU A 58 8.40 1.67 -1.99
N ALA A 59 8.49 2.88 -1.45
CA ALA A 59 8.02 4.10 -2.10
C ALA A 59 8.78 4.38 -3.41
N GLU A 60 10.10 4.22 -3.41
CA GLU A 60 10.93 4.36 -4.60
C GLU A 60 10.54 3.35 -5.69
N ARG A 61 10.27 2.08 -5.33
CA ARG A 61 9.80 1.09 -6.30
C ARG A 61 8.42 1.47 -6.86
N ALA A 62 7.48 1.85 -6.00
CA ALA A 62 6.15 2.26 -6.44
C ALA A 62 6.20 3.47 -7.36
N GLU A 63 7.06 4.46 -7.08
CA GLU A 63 7.28 5.63 -7.95
C GLU A 63 7.91 5.23 -9.28
N GLN A 64 8.90 4.34 -9.29
CA GLN A 64 9.51 3.85 -10.52
C GLN A 64 8.46 3.22 -11.45
N VAL A 65 7.56 2.40 -10.91
CA VAL A 65 6.52 1.74 -11.70
C VAL A 65 5.46 2.74 -12.15
N VAL A 66 4.84 3.45 -11.21
CA VAL A 66 3.70 4.31 -11.51
C VAL A 66 4.12 5.52 -12.33
N ALA A 67 5.17 6.24 -11.94
CA ALA A 67 5.60 7.44 -12.64
C ALA A 67 6.56 7.16 -13.80
N GLY A 68 7.44 6.18 -13.66
CA GLY A 68 8.40 5.83 -14.71
C GLY A 68 7.79 4.96 -15.81
N GLU A 69 7.25 3.80 -15.43
CA GLU A 69 6.78 2.79 -16.37
C GLU A 69 5.39 3.12 -16.92
N TRP A 70 4.43 3.46 -16.04
CA TRP A 70 3.05 3.79 -16.45
C TRP A 70 2.90 5.24 -16.90
N ARG A 71 3.92 6.08 -16.67
CA ARG A 71 3.90 7.53 -16.96
C ARG A 71 2.76 8.27 -16.28
N MET A 72 2.37 7.80 -15.09
CA MET A 72 1.29 8.38 -14.29
C MET A 72 1.84 9.38 -13.26
N PRO A 73 0.99 10.23 -12.68
CA PRO A 73 1.46 11.21 -11.70
C PRO A 73 2.02 10.56 -10.44
N VAL A 74 3.16 11.07 -9.95
CA VAL A 74 3.75 10.69 -8.65
C VAL A 74 2.76 10.85 -7.48
N ALA A 75 1.78 11.74 -7.62
CA ALA A 75 0.71 11.92 -6.64
C ALA A 75 -0.07 10.62 -6.37
N ALA A 76 -0.24 9.73 -7.36
CA ALA A 76 -0.89 8.43 -7.19
C ALA A 76 -0.12 7.50 -6.24
N VAL A 77 1.20 7.70 -6.08
CA VAL A 77 2.01 6.95 -5.11
C VAL A 77 2.03 7.65 -3.76
N ARG A 78 2.13 8.98 -3.74
CA ARG A 78 2.23 9.75 -2.49
C ARG A 78 0.99 9.65 -1.62
N MET A 79 -0.21 9.74 -2.21
CA MET A 79 -1.46 9.71 -1.45
C MET A 79 -1.61 8.46 -0.56
N PRO A 80 -1.49 7.21 -1.07
CA PRO A 80 -1.59 6.03 -0.24
C PRO A 80 -0.44 5.92 0.78
N LEU A 81 0.78 6.35 0.43
CA LEU A 81 1.91 6.32 1.37
C LEU A 81 1.74 7.32 2.52
N ASP A 82 1.19 8.50 2.27
CA ASP A 82 0.92 9.49 3.31
C ASP A 82 -0.17 9.00 4.27
N ARG A 83 -1.19 8.29 3.76
CA ARG A 83 -2.14 7.56 4.63
C ARG A 83 -1.46 6.48 5.47
N LEU A 84 -0.59 5.67 4.87
CA LEU A 84 0.14 4.64 5.61
C LEU A 84 1.00 5.26 6.73
N ARG A 85 1.67 6.37 6.46
CA ARG A 85 2.45 7.11 7.47
C ARG A 85 1.58 7.57 8.64
N SER A 86 0.37 8.05 8.37
CA SER A 86 -0.60 8.40 9.41
C SER A 86 -1.03 7.17 10.22
N ILE A 87 -1.36 6.05 9.57
CA ILE A 87 -1.69 4.78 10.26
C ILE A 87 -0.54 4.35 11.18
N ILE A 88 0.69 4.44 10.70
CA ILE A 88 1.89 4.11 11.48
C ILE A 88 2.01 5.02 12.70
N ALA A 89 1.91 6.33 12.51
CA ALA A 89 2.05 7.32 13.58
C ALA A 89 0.93 7.19 14.63
N ASP A 90 -0.33 7.14 14.20
CA ASP A 90 -1.50 7.11 15.07
C ASP A 90 -1.61 5.80 15.85
N GLY A 91 -1.22 4.69 15.23
CA GLY A 91 -1.29 3.36 15.85
C GLY A 91 -0.03 2.96 16.64
N GLY A 92 1.00 3.81 16.66
CA GLY A 92 2.29 3.50 17.28
C GLY A 92 2.99 2.30 16.64
N TRP A 93 2.83 2.13 15.33
CA TRP A 93 3.42 1.03 14.59
C TRP A 93 4.83 1.35 14.11
N THR A 94 5.53 0.31 13.67
CA THR A 94 6.81 0.39 12.98
C THR A 94 6.75 -0.47 11.73
N PHE A 95 7.27 0.04 10.62
CA PHE A 95 7.40 -0.71 9.39
C PHE A 95 8.42 -1.84 9.56
N ALA A 96 8.03 -3.07 9.22
CA ALA A 96 8.86 -4.27 9.36
C ALA A 96 9.19 -4.95 8.04
N GLY A 97 8.44 -4.66 6.98
CA GLY A 97 8.65 -5.23 5.65
C GLY A 97 7.60 -4.74 4.66
N GLY A 98 7.95 -4.71 3.38
CA GLY A 98 7.07 -4.31 2.29
C GLY A 98 7.28 -5.15 1.06
N GLY A 99 6.28 -5.17 0.19
CA GLY A 99 6.29 -5.84 -1.10
C GLY A 99 5.48 -5.05 -2.11
N PHE A 100 5.91 -5.10 -3.36
CA PHE A 100 5.22 -4.46 -4.47
C PHE A 100 4.90 -5.52 -5.52
N ALA A 101 3.61 -5.78 -5.73
CA ALA A 101 3.18 -6.84 -6.64
C ALA A 101 2.55 -6.23 -7.90
N GLU A 102 3.14 -6.56 -9.05
CA GLU A 102 2.62 -6.28 -10.39
C GLU A 102 2.16 -7.60 -11.00
N PHE A 103 0.85 -7.89 -11.00
CA PHE A 103 0.36 -9.10 -11.66
C PHE A 103 0.09 -8.82 -13.15
N VAL A 104 0.92 -9.45 -14.00
CA VAL A 104 0.75 -9.45 -15.46
C VAL A 104 -0.21 -10.60 -15.84
N GLY A 105 -1.43 -10.28 -16.29
CA GLY A 105 -2.43 -11.26 -16.73
C GLY A 105 -3.86 -10.71 -16.74
N ASN A 106 -4.86 -11.58 -16.95
CA ASN A 106 -6.30 -11.22 -16.98
C ASN A 106 -6.86 -10.70 -15.64
N ASN A 107 -6.07 -10.71 -14.56
CA ASN A 107 -6.44 -10.12 -13.29
C ASN A 107 -5.52 -8.94 -12.97
N GLN A 108 -6.02 -7.72 -13.10
CA GLN A 108 -5.24 -6.47 -13.20
C GLN A 108 -4.81 -5.88 -11.85
N ASP A 109 -4.52 -6.70 -10.84
CA ASP A 109 -4.34 -6.17 -9.49
C ASP A 109 -2.87 -5.77 -9.24
N THR A 110 -2.58 -4.47 -9.27
CA THR A 110 -1.31 -3.91 -8.76
C THR A 110 -1.49 -3.45 -7.33
N SER A 111 -0.61 -3.87 -6.42
CA SER A 111 -0.78 -3.57 -4.99
C SER A 111 0.52 -3.41 -4.22
N MET A 112 0.44 -2.68 -3.12
CA MET A 112 1.46 -2.60 -2.09
C MET A 112 1.01 -3.44 -0.89
N LEU A 113 1.90 -4.28 -0.38
CA LEU A 113 1.70 -5.05 0.86
C LEU A 113 2.74 -4.60 1.88
N VAL A 114 2.30 -4.32 3.11
CA VAL A 114 3.20 -3.91 4.19
C VAL A 114 2.93 -4.68 5.46
N ARG A 115 4.01 -4.99 6.18
CA ARG A 115 3.97 -5.55 7.52
C ARG A 115 4.32 -4.46 8.52
N LEU A 116 3.44 -4.27 9.49
CA LEU A 116 3.65 -3.38 10.60
C LEU A 116 3.73 -4.17 11.91
N VAL A 117 4.62 -3.73 12.81
CA VAL A 117 4.79 -4.32 14.14
C VAL A 117 4.72 -3.24 15.21
N ARG A 118 4.24 -3.59 16.39
CA ARG A 118 4.33 -2.73 17.58
C ARG A 118 4.48 -3.55 18.85
N ASP A 119 5.12 -2.96 19.84
CA ASP A 119 5.18 -3.53 21.17
C ASP A 119 3.83 -3.34 21.87
N VAL A 120 3.33 -4.42 22.49
CA VAL A 120 2.16 -4.32 23.37
C VAL A 120 2.67 -4.17 24.81
N PRO A 121 2.25 -3.12 25.54
CA PRO A 121 2.58 -2.99 26.95
C PRO A 121 2.11 -4.24 27.70
N ASP A 122 3.00 -4.88 28.44
CA ASP A 122 2.66 -6.05 29.24
C ASP A 122 1.68 -5.61 30.33
N GLN A 123 0.43 -6.09 30.30
CA GLN A 123 -0.62 -5.67 31.25
C GLN A 123 -0.37 -6.21 32.69
N ARG A 124 0.78 -6.82 32.97
CA ARG A 124 1.15 -7.40 34.27
C ARG A 124 1.97 -6.45 35.16
N SER A 125 1.75 -5.15 35.09
CA SER A 125 2.41 -4.19 35.99
C SER A 125 1.45 -3.15 36.53
N SER A 126 0.28 -3.61 36.99
CA SER A 126 -0.60 -2.85 37.88
C SER A 126 -1.13 -3.81 38.92
N SER A 127 -0.41 -3.93 40.04
CA SER A 127 -0.88 -4.55 41.28
C SER A 127 -0.70 -3.54 42.41
#